data_AF-A0A9D6Z4W3-F1
#
_entry.id   AF-A0A9D6Z4W3-F1
#
_cell.length_a   1.000
_cell.length_b   1.000
_cell.length_c   1.000
_cell.angle_alpha   90.00
_cell.angle_beta   90.00
_cell.angle_gamma   90.00
#
_symmetry.space_group_name_H-M   'P 1'
#
loop_
_entity.id
_entity.type
_entity.pdbx_description
1 polymer ?
#
loop_
_entity_poly.entity_id
_entity_poly.type
_entity_poly.pdbx_seq_one_letter_code
_entity_poly.pdbx_strand_id
1 'polypeptide(L)'
;LKPVAGSWHDLKQVFKERLKLTEFSEKAIAIAEESFDETGKMLSELDAMTSSDGRDESGALERSWYMAKIKGKIRFLTQIRYSDAITDPEALRDADARILNAVKGLPVQVQISGTRQTMQAILSSLDSELLRLGLYDFTSLILILFVILPNPVGVGLCLVPMIGSFCVTLAAMGLAGMGLPFSIVCVAPLVFGFSIHNGIHVVMGSLHEEGSTVAKTMARVTPRAVLTSLTIMAGFVAMITSRHYSMEFLGWAMVAGMLSAVPLTLVTLPALLTVVLDHFHSQAVAMWSLSSRRHQPAD
;
A
#
# COMPACT_ATOMS: atom_id res chain seq x y z
N LEU A 1 25.70 -26.99 -28.11
CA LEU A 1 24.21 -27.09 -28.01
C LEU A 1 23.69 -27.21 -29.43
N LYS A 2 23.11 -28.36 -29.81
CA LYS A 2 22.56 -28.59 -31.15
C LYS A 2 21.43 -27.57 -31.43
N PRO A 3 21.29 -27.02 -32.65
CA PRO A 3 20.18 -26.13 -32.98
C PRO A 3 18.86 -26.91 -32.89
N VAL A 4 17.92 -26.43 -32.07
CA VAL A 4 16.75 -27.22 -31.61
C VAL A 4 15.50 -27.06 -32.50
N ALA A 5 15.58 -26.38 -33.63
CA ALA A 5 14.60 -26.52 -34.73
C ALA A 5 15.28 -26.07 -36.02
N GLY A 6 15.38 -26.95 -37.01
CA GLY A 6 15.98 -26.62 -38.30
C GLY A 6 15.01 -25.90 -39.24
N SER A 7 13.71 -25.99 -38.95
CA SER A 7 12.64 -25.46 -39.79
C SER A 7 11.43 -24.98 -38.96
N TRP A 8 10.62 -24.09 -39.55
CA TRP A 8 9.35 -23.65 -38.98
C TRP A 8 8.38 -24.81 -38.72
N HIS A 9 8.43 -25.84 -39.56
CA HIS A 9 7.63 -27.04 -39.44
C HIS A 9 7.93 -27.81 -38.13
N ASP A 10 9.20 -27.93 -37.76
CA ASP A 10 9.59 -28.61 -36.51
C ASP A 10 9.04 -27.85 -35.30
N LEU A 11 9.09 -26.52 -35.35
CA LEU A 11 8.61 -25.65 -34.27
C LEU A 11 7.09 -25.72 -34.11
N LYS A 12 6.36 -25.78 -35.25
CA LYS A 12 4.90 -26.02 -35.28
C LYS A 12 4.53 -27.35 -34.65
N GLN A 13 5.25 -28.41 -34.98
CA GLN A 13 4.95 -29.75 -34.47
C GLN A 13 5.15 -29.84 -32.95
N VAL A 14 6.26 -29.30 -32.45
CA VAL A 14 6.54 -29.21 -31.01
C VAL A 14 5.48 -28.36 -30.30
N PHE A 15 5.05 -27.24 -30.90
CA PHE A 15 3.99 -26.39 -30.36
C PHE A 15 2.64 -27.13 -30.24
N LYS A 16 2.21 -27.84 -31.28
CA LYS A 16 0.96 -28.63 -31.27
C LYS A 16 1.00 -29.77 -30.26
N GLU A 17 2.11 -30.51 -30.20
CA GLU A 17 2.28 -31.59 -29.22
C GLU A 17 2.21 -31.07 -27.79
N ARG A 18 2.79 -29.89 -27.52
CA ARG A 18 2.72 -29.26 -26.19
C ARG A 18 1.32 -28.77 -25.85
N LEU A 19 0.57 -28.19 -26.80
CA LEU A 19 -0.81 -27.75 -26.59
C LEU A 19 -1.75 -28.92 -26.28
N LYS A 20 -1.58 -30.07 -26.94
CA LYS A 20 -2.39 -31.27 -26.65
C LYS A 20 -2.21 -31.84 -25.25
N LEU A 21 -1.10 -31.52 -24.59
CA LEU A 21 -0.81 -31.94 -23.21
C LEU A 21 -1.39 -30.98 -22.16
N THR A 22 -2.10 -29.93 -22.58
CA THR A 22 -2.72 -28.94 -21.68
C THR A 22 -4.22 -29.15 -21.56
N GLU A 23 -4.80 -28.81 -20.40
CA GLU A 23 -6.26 -28.80 -20.18
C GLU A 23 -6.92 -27.53 -20.73
N PHE A 24 -6.52 -27.07 -21.92
CA PHE A 24 -7.19 -25.96 -22.59
C PHE A 24 -8.42 -26.46 -23.34
N SER A 25 -9.45 -25.61 -23.47
CA SER A 25 -10.62 -25.95 -24.26
C SER A 25 -10.24 -26.11 -25.73
N GLU A 26 -10.96 -26.97 -26.47
CA GLU A 26 -10.71 -27.18 -27.91
C GLU A 26 -10.72 -25.87 -28.70
N LYS A 27 -11.58 -24.93 -28.28
CA LYS A 27 -11.68 -23.60 -28.88
C LYS A 27 -10.42 -22.75 -28.65
N ALA A 28 -9.82 -22.84 -27.48
CA ALA A 28 -8.56 -22.13 -27.16
C ALA A 28 -7.37 -22.76 -27.89
N ILE A 29 -7.33 -24.09 -28.01
CA ILE A 29 -6.32 -24.82 -28.79
C ILE A 29 -6.42 -24.42 -30.27
N ALA A 30 -7.63 -24.38 -30.84
CA ALA A 30 -7.84 -23.98 -32.23
C ALA A 30 -7.34 -22.56 -32.51
N ILE A 31 -7.66 -21.59 -31.64
CA ILE A 31 -7.20 -20.20 -31.78
C ILE A 31 -5.67 -20.10 -31.69
N ALA A 32 -5.05 -20.88 -30.79
CA ALA A 32 -3.59 -20.89 -30.63
C ALA A 32 -2.89 -21.52 -31.85
N GLU A 33 -3.43 -22.61 -32.39
CA GLU A 33 -2.91 -23.24 -33.61
C GLU A 33 -3.08 -22.34 -34.84
N GLU A 34 -4.25 -21.71 -35.01
CA GLU A 34 -4.55 -20.78 -36.09
C GLU A 34 -3.59 -19.58 -36.06
N SER A 35 -3.39 -19.01 -34.88
CA SER A 35 -2.44 -17.92 -34.69
C SER A 35 -1.00 -18.30 -35.03
N PHE A 36 -0.59 -19.52 -34.68
CA PHE A 36 0.74 -20.04 -35.02
C PHE A 36 0.90 -20.25 -36.54
N ASP A 37 -0.14 -20.76 -37.21
CA ASP A 37 -0.13 -21.01 -38.64
C ASP A 37 -0.09 -19.72 -39.47
N GLU A 38 -0.86 -18.71 -39.07
CA GLU A 38 -0.81 -17.38 -39.68
C GLU A 38 0.55 -16.71 -39.50
N THR A 39 1.19 -16.90 -38.34
CA THR A 39 2.57 -16.43 -38.11
C THR A 39 3.55 -17.08 -39.10
N GLY A 40 3.37 -18.38 -39.40
CA GLY A 40 4.21 -19.11 -40.35
C GLY A 40 4.06 -18.65 -41.79
N LYS A 41 2.83 -18.43 -42.24
CA LYS A 41 2.54 -17.90 -43.58
C LYS A 41 3.15 -16.52 -43.76
N MET A 42 2.95 -15.61 -42.80
CA MET A 42 3.56 -14.28 -42.87
C MET A 42 5.09 -14.32 -42.86
N LEU A 43 5.72 -15.23 -42.11
CA LEU A 43 7.18 -15.37 -42.13
C LEU A 43 7.68 -15.75 -43.53
N SER A 44 6.96 -16.64 -44.22
CA SER A 44 7.29 -17.03 -45.59
C SER A 44 7.03 -15.93 -46.62
N GLU A 45 5.99 -15.11 -46.41
CA GLU A 45 5.71 -13.93 -47.23
C GLU A 45 6.79 -12.85 -47.03
N LEU A 46 7.27 -12.66 -45.79
CA LEU A 46 8.35 -11.72 -45.49
C LEU A 46 9.70 -12.16 -46.05
N ASP A 47 10.03 -13.45 -46.02
CA ASP A 47 11.25 -13.97 -46.64
C ASP A 47 11.23 -13.76 -48.16
N ALA A 48 10.05 -13.98 -48.78
CA ALA A 48 9.80 -13.67 -50.18
C ALA A 48 9.87 -12.16 -50.50
N MET A 49 9.42 -11.30 -49.58
CA MET A 49 9.52 -9.83 -49.72
C MET A 49 10.95 -9.31 -49.50
N THR A 50 11.77 -9.94 -48.65
CA THR A 50 13.19 -9.57 -48.52
C THR A 50 14.02 -9.89 -49.78
N SER A 51 13.48 -10.69 -50.70
CA SER A 51 14.06 -10.93 -52.03
C SER A 51 13.59 -9.97 -53.13
N SER A 52 12.65 -9.06 -52.86
CA SER A 52 12.27 -8.00 -53.81
C SER A 52 12.09 -6.65 -53.10
N ASP A 53 13.00 -5.72 -53.40
CA ASP A 53 12.92 -4.32 -53.00
C ASP A 53 11.56 -3.70 -53.39
N GLY A 54 10.81 -3.17 -52.42
CA GLY A 54 9.51 -2.58 -52.70
C GLY A 54 8.70 -2.26 -51.44
N ARG A 55 8.67 -0.97 -51.10
CA ARG A 55 7.73 -0.37 -50.14
C ARG A 55 6.29 -0.59 -50.61
N ASP A 56 5.38 -0.94 -49.71
CA ASP A 56 4.03 -0.38 -49.81
C ASP A 56 3.31 -0.23 -48.46
N GLU A 57 2.61 0.89 -48.37
CA GLU A 57 1.74 1.31 -47.27
C GLU A 57 0.35 0.69 -47.46
N SER A 58 -0.10 -0.11 -46.50
CA SER A 58 -1.53 -0.30 -46.24
C SER A 58 -1.75 -0.79 -44.81
N GLY A 59 -2.22 0.13 -43.97
CA GLY A 59 -2.82 -0.17 -42.69
C GLY A 59 -4.32 -0.44 -42.89
N ALA A 60 -4.74 -1.69 -42.72
CA ALA A 60 -6.16 -2.05 -42.54
C ALA A 60 -6.36 -3.51 -42.03
N LEU A 61 -5.44 -4.02 -41.21
CA LEU A 61 -5.67 -5.20 -40.38
C LEU A 61 -5.05 -4.90 -39.01
N GLU A 62 -5.86 -4.88 -37.96
CA GLU A 62 -5.39 -4.85 -36.58
C GLU A 62 -4.39 -5.99 -36.39
N ARG A 63 -3.10 -5.64 -36.41
CA ARG A 63 -2.00 -6.60 -36.34
C ARG A 63 -1.96 -7.17 -34.94
N SER A 64 -2.47 -8.39 -34.77
CA SER A 64 -2.40 -9.15 -33.52
C SER A 64 -0.96 -9.52 -33.10
N TRP A 65 0.04 -9.18 -33.94
CA TRP A 65 1.45 -9.52 -33.74
C TRP A 65 2.39 -8.42 -34.26
N TYR A 66 3.49 -8.20 -33.55
CA TYR A 66 4.56 -7.27 -33.94
C TYR A 66 5.91 -7.98 -33.93
N MET A 67 6.66 -7.86 -35.03
CA MET A 67 8.06 -8.30 -35.11
C MET A 67 8.96 -7.08 -35.11
N ALA A 68 9.92 -7.02 -34.18
CA ALA A 68 10.89 -5.93 -34.11
C ALA A 68 12.31 -6.48 -33.95
N LYS A 69 13.25 -5.95 -34.74
CA LYS A 69 14.68 -6.24 -34.59
C LYS A 69 15.30 -5.17 -33.70
N ILE A 70 15.60 -5.52 -32.45
CA ILE A 70 16.18 -4.59 -31.46
C ILE A 70 17.55 -5.11 -31.06
N LYS A 71 18.61 -4.32 -31.27
CA LYS A 71 20.01 -4.67 -30.97
C LYS A 71 20.44 -6.03 -31.56
N GLY A 72 20.05 -6.30 -32.81
CA GLY A 72 20.39 -7.55 -33.52
C GLY A 72 19.59 -8.78 -33.09
N LYS A 73 18.67 -8.67 -32.12
CA LYS A 73 17.77 -9.76 -31.69
C LYS A 73 16.37 -9.55 -32.27
N ILE A 74 15.76 -10.61 -32.79
CA ILE A 74 14.37 -10.60 -33.25
C ILE A 74 13.47 -10.82 -32.03
N ARG A 75 12.49 -9.94 -31.83
CA ARG A 75 11.46 -10.07 -30.80
C ARG A 75 10.11 -10.25 -31.48
N PHE A 76 9.32 -11.17 -30.96
CA PHE A 76 7.95 -11.43 -31.38
C PHE A 76 7.01 -10.99 -30.25
N LEU A 77 6.02 -10.18 -30.59
CA LEU A 77 4.93 -9.81 -29.70
C LEU A 77 3.66 -10.52 -30.18
N THR A 78 2.96 -11.18 -29.27
CA THR A 78 1.64 -11.77 -29.49
C THR A 78 0.66 -11.21 -28.49
N GLN A 79 -0.56 -10.90 -28.93
CA GLN A 79 -1.61 -10.43 -28.03
C GLN A 79 -2.50 -11.60 -27.58
N ILE A 80 -2.48 -11.89 -26.28
CA ILE A 80 -3.41 -12.83 -25.65
C ILE A 80 -4.54 -12.02 -25.02
N ARG A 81 -5.77 -12.21 -25.50
CA ARG A 81 -6.95 -11.53 -24.96
C ARG A 81 -7.68 -12.44 -23.99
N TYR A 82 -7.65 -12.07 -22.71
CA TYR A 82 -8.43 -12.73 -21.67
C TYR A 82 -9.90 -12.37 -21.83
N SER A 83 -10.80 -13.31 -21.52
CA SER A 83 -12.23 -13.03 -21.43
C SER A 83 -12.49 -11.90 -20.43
N ASP A 84 -13.45 -11.03 -20.73
CA ASP A 84 -13.86 -9.95 -19.84
C ASP A 84 -14.52 -10.46 -18.54
N ALA A 85 -14.86 -11.75 -18.48
CA ALA A 85 -15.35 -12.40 -17.26
C ALA A 85 -14.27 -12.64 -16.20
N ILE A 86 -12.99 -12.60 -16.55
CA ILE A 86 -11.89 -12.82 -15.60
C ILE A 86 -11.56 -11.49 -14.91
N THR A 87 -12.13 -11.28 -13.72
CA THR A 87 -11.90 -10.11 -12.87
C THR A 87 -11.02 -10.41 -11.66
N ASP A 88 -10.82 -11.68 -11.32
CA ASP A 88 -10.01 -12.12 -10.19
C ASP A 88 -8.51 -12.06 -10.52
N PRO A 89 -7.71 -11.29 -9.75
CA PRO A 89 -6.25 -11.24 -9.86
C PRO A 89 -5.58 -12.62 -9.73
N GLU A 90 -6.07 -13.51 -8.86
CA GLU A 90 -5.45 -14.83 -8.69
C GLU A 90 -5.68 -15.73 -9.90
N ALA A 91 -6.90 -15.73 -10.45
CA ALA A 91 -7.23 -16.44 -11.68
C ALA A 91 -6.39 -15.97 -12.87
N LEU A 92 -6.10 -14.65 -12.96
CA LEU A 92 -5.22 -14.11 -14.00
C LEU A 92 -3.78 -14.62 -13.84
N ARG A 93 -3.28 -14.69 -12.58
CA ARG A 93 -1.96 -15.25 -12.26
C ARG A 93 -1.82 -16.70 -12.70
N ASP A 94 -2.84 -17.51 -12.39
CA ASP A 94 -2.83 -18.93 -12.70
C ASP A 94 -2.89 -19.15 -14.21
N ALA A 95 -3.72 -18.38 -14.92
CA ALA A 95 -3.75 -18.40 -16.38
C ALA A 95 -2.39 -18.05 -17.00
N ASP A 96 -1.73 -16.99 -16.52
CA ASP A 96 -0.39 -16.61 -16.96
C ASP A 96 0.65 -17.70 -16.67
N ALA A 97 0.59 -18.32 -15.49
CA ALA A 97 1.48 -19.40 -15.10
C ALA A 97 1.28 -20.65 -15.97
N ARG A 98 0.03 -20.99 -16.32
CA ARG A 98 -0.30 -22.11 -17.23
C ARG A 98 0.26 -21.85 -18.62
N ILE A 99 0.10 -20.63 -19.14
CA ILE A 99 0.66 -20.23 -20.45
C ILE A 99 2.20 -20.31 -20.41
N LEU A 100 2.84 -19.70 -19.42
CA LEU A 100 4.30 -19.71 -19.27
C LEU A 100 4.86 -21.13 -19.13
N ASN A 101 4.19 -22.01 -18.38
CA ASN A 101 4.59 -23.41 -18.25
C ASN A 101 4.45 -24.19 -19.57
N ALA A 102 3.38 -23.94 -20.34
CA ALA A 102 3.18 -24.59 -21.63
C ALA A 102 4.28 -24.23 -22.65
N VAL A 103 4.79 -22.99 -22.60
CA VAL A 103 5.82 -22.48 -23.51
C VAL A 103 7.24 -22.55 -22.97
N LYS A 104 7.44 -22.99 -21.71
CA LYS A 104 8.74 -23.05 -21.03
C LYS A 104 9.78 -23.92 -21.73
N GLY A 105 9.32 -24.89 -22.54
CA GLY A 105 10.16 -25.80 -23.31
C GLY A 105 10.63 -25.25 -24.66
N LEU A 106 10.18 -24.07 -25.06
CA LEU A 106 10.63 -23.44 -26.31
C LEU A 106 12.06 -22.90 -26.12
N PRO A 107 12.94 -22.98 -27.15
CA PRO A 107 14.31 -22.48 -27.09
C PRO A 107 14.40 -20.93 -27.15
N VAL A 108 13.33 -20.23 -26.76
CA VAL A 108 13.20 -18.77 -26.80
C VAL A 108 12.75 -18.25 -25.43
N GLN A 109 13.21 -17.06 -25.04
CA GLN A 109 12.72 -16.41 -23.82
C GLN A 109 11.32 -15.85 -24.08
N VAL A 110 10.34 -16.34 -23.32
CA VAL A 110 8.96 -15.85 -23.37
C VAL A 110 8.68 -15.02 -22.12
N GLN A 111 8.13 -13.83 -22.33
CA GLN A 111 7.63 -12.94 -21.26
C GLN A 111 6.20 -12.54 -21.60
N ILE A 112 5.34 -12.55 -20.59
CA ILE A 112 3.97 -12.02 -20.69
C ILE A 112 3.99 -10.61 -20.10
N SER A 113 3.38 -9.67 -20.81
CA SER A 113 3.22 -8.29 -20.36
C SER A 113 1.88 -7.76 -20.86
N GLY A 114 1.31 -6.82 -20.11
CA GLY A 114 0.02 -6.23 -20.43
C GLY A 114 -0.47 -5.35 -19.28
N THR A 115 -1.46 -4.51 -19.58
CA THR A 115 -2.05 -3.59 -18.60
C THR A 115 -2.70 -4.33 -17.43
N ARG A 116 -3.37 -5.47 -17.69
CA ARG A 116 -3.98 -6.31 -16.63
C ARG A 116 -2.92 -6.96 -15.74
N GLN A 117 -1.85 -7.52 -16.32
CA GLN A 117 -0.74 -8.13 -15.58
C GLN A 117 0.03 -7.11 -14.75
N THR A 118 0.26 -5.92 -15.31
CA THR A 118 0.93 -4.83 -14.60
C THR A 118 0.08 -4.36 -13.42
N MET A 119 -1.23 -4.17 -13.64
CA MET A 119 -2.16 -3.79 -12.57
C MET A 119 -2.22 -4.85 -11.48
N GLN A 120 -2.31 -6.13 -11.84
CA GLN A 120 -2.27 -7.23 -10.88
C GLN A 120 -0.96 -7.24 -10.09
N ALA A 121 0.19 -7.15 -10.75
CA ALA A 121 1.49 -7.18 -10.08
C ALA A 121 1.66 -6.01 -9.09
N ILE A 122 1.12 -4.84 -9.45
CA ILE A 122 1.02 -3.70 -8.54
C ILE A 122 0.14 -4.09 -7.36
N LEU A 123 -1.13 -4.46 -7.59
CA LEU A 123 -2.11 -4.78 -6.55
C LEU A 123 -1.65 -5.88 -5.59
N SER A 124 -1.10 -6.98 -6.10
CA SER A 124 -0.59 -8.08 -5.26
C SER A 124 0.60 -7.70 -4.40
N SER A 125 1.38 -6.70 -4.82
CA SER A 125 2.50 -6.19 -4.03
C SER A 125 2.02 -5.21 -2.94
N LEU A 126 0.91 -4.50 -3.18
CA LEU A 126 0.40 -3.46 -2.29
C LEU A 126 0.05 -3.98 -0.90
N ASP A 127 -0.54 -5.17 -0.77
CA ASP A 127 -0.98 -5.68 0.53
C ASP A 127 0.19 -5.84 1.50
N SER A 128 1.29 -6.42 1.01
CA SER A 128 2.50 -6.63 1.81
C SER A 128 3.26 -5.32 2.06
N GLU A 129 3.29 -4.42 1.08
CA GLU A 129 3.95 -3.12 1.20
C GLU A 129 3.20 -2.17 2.14
N LEU A 130 1.86 -2.19 2.12
CA LEU A 130 1.03 -1.41 3.05
C LEU A 130 1.32 -1.76 4.51
N LEU A 131 1.41 -3.07 4.83
CA LEU A 131 1.75 -3.51 6.17
C LEU A 131 3.20 -3.15 6.55
N ARG A 132 4.15 -3.28 5.63
CA ARG A 132 5.56 -2.92 5.88
C ARG A 132 5.73 -1.42 6.11
N LEU A 133 5.16 -0.60 5.23
CA LEU A 133 5.20 0.86 5.35
C LEU A 133 4.52 1.31 6.64
N GLY A 134 3.34 0.75 6.96
CA GLY A 134 2.66 1.03 8.23
C GLY A 134 3.50 0.65 9.45
N LEU A 135 4.21 -0.48 9.41
CA LEU A 135 5.10 -0.90 10.49
C LEU A 135 6.33 0.02 10.61
N TYR A 136 6.92 0.43 9.49
CA TYR A 136 8.04 1.37 9.48
C TYR A 136 7.63 2.73 10.03
N ASP A 137 6.48 3.25 9.63
CA ASP A 137 5.93 4.51 10.12
C ASP A 137 5.67 4.45 11.62
N PHE A 138 4.99 3.39 12.09
CA PHE A 138 4.68 3.22 13.51
C PHE A 138 5.94 3.05 14.37
N THR A 139 6.93 2.29 13.88
CA THR A 139 8.20 2.08 14.60
C THR A 139 9.03 3.37 14.65
N SER A 140 9.14 4.07 13.52
CA SER A 140 9.83 5.36 13.41
C SER A 140 9.21 6.39 14.34
N LEU A 141 7.88 6.44 14.39
CA LEU A 141 7.11 7.34 15.25
C LEU A 141 7.37 7.07 16.73
N ILE A 142 7.33 5.80 17.17
CA ILE A 142 7.64 5.45 18.57
C ILE A 142 9.07 5.84 18.92
N LEU A 143 10.03 5.62 18.02
CA LEU A 143 11.43 5.95 18.26
C LEU A 143 11.62 7.46 18.42
N ILE A 144 11.02 8.27 17.54
CA ILE A 144 11.04 9.73 17.65
C ILE A 144 10.36 10.18 18.96
N LEU A 145 9.21 9.59 19.29
CA LEU A 145 8.47 9.93 20.51
C LEU A 145 9.28 9.59 21.77
N PHE A 146 10.03 8.49 21.77
CA PHE A 146 10.91 8.10 22.88
C PHE A 146 12.11 9.05 23.03
N VAL A 147 12.64 9.60 21.92
CA VAL A 147 13.70 10.62 21.97
C VAL A 147 13.17 11.93 22.58
N ILE A 148 11.94 12.32 22.25
CA ILE A 148 11.32 13.56 22.76
C ILE A 148 10.85 13.39 24.22
N LEU A 149 10.25 12.24 24.52
CA LEU A 149 9.72 11.86 25.83
C LEU A 149 10.48 10.61 26.31
N PRO A 150 11.64 10.76 26.98
CA PRO A 150 12.46 9.63 27.45
C PRO A 150 11.83 8.85 28.61
N ASN A 151 10.50 8.90 28.76
CA ASN A 151 9.71 8.20 29.75
C ASN A 151 8.64 7.34 29.05
N PRO A 152 8.63 6.00 29.25
CA PRO A 152 7.68 5.11 28.59
C PRO A 152 6.21 5.41 28.95
N VAL A 153 5.95 5.99 30.13
CA VAL A 153 4.60 6.41 30.54
C VAL A 153 4.14 7.59 29.68
N GLY A 154 5.01 8.56 29.42
CA GLY A 154 4.70 9.70 28.55
C GLY A 154 4.44 9.27 27.10
N VAL A 155 5.24 8.32 26.59
CA VAL A 155 5.02 7.69 25.28
C VAL A 155 3.66 7.00 25.25
N GLY A 156 3.36 6.15 26.22
CA GLY A 156 2.07 5.45 26.32
C GLY A 156 0.87 6.40 26.37
N LEU A 157 0.98 7.48 27.14
CA LEU A 157 -0.07 8.51 27.24
C LEU A 157 -0.38 9.17 25.88
N CYS A 158 0.65 9.47 25.07
CA CYS A 158 0.46 10.02 23.73
C CYS A 158 -0.12 9.01 22.73
N LEU A 159 0.17 7.71 22.89
CA LEU A 159 -0.32 6.67 21.99
C LEU A 159 -1.83 6.40 22.14
N VAL A 160 -2.41 6.58 23.33
CA VAL A 160 -3.84 6.31 23.57
C VAL A 160 -4.76 7.17 22.69
N PRO A 161 -4.71 8.52 22.71
CA PRO A 161 -5.56 9.35 21.86
C PRO A 161 -5.23 9.17 20.36
N MET A 162 -3.99 8.81 20.03
CA MET A 162 -3.57 8.53 18.65
C MET A 162 -4.23 7.27 18.08
N ILE A 163 -4.19 6.15 18.81
CA ILE A 163 -4.82 4.91 18.37
C ILE A 163 -6.34 5.12 18.33
N GLY A 164 -6.90 5.79 19.34
CA GLY A 164 -8.32 6.13 19.39
C GLY A 164 -8.78 6.94 18.17
N SER A 165 -8.07 8.01 17.81
CA SER A 165 -8.44 8.86 16.67
C SER A 165 -8.33 8.12 15.34
N PHE A 166 -7.31 7.27 15.18
CA PHE A 166 -7.16 6.46 13.98
C PHE A 166 -8.26 5.40 13.86
N CYS A 167 -8.63 4.73 14.95
CA CYS A 167 -9.77 3.80 14.96
C CYS A 167 -11.09 4.52 14.60
N VAL A 168 -11.33 5.72 15.13
CA VAL A 168 -12.50 6.53 14.78
C VAL A 168 -12.46 6.95 13.31
N THR A 169 -11.27 7.27 12.77
CA THR A 169 -11.09 7.58 11.35
C THR A 169 -11.50 6.41 10.47
N LEU A 170 -10.96 5.21 10.75
CA LEU A 170 -11.29 4.00 10.01
C LEU A 170 -12.78 3.66 10.11
N ALA A 171 -13.37 3.80 11.30
CA ALA A 171 -14.79 3.57 11.52
C ALA A 171 -15.64 4.58 10.72
N ALA A 172 -15.28 5.86 10.73
CA ALA A 172 -15.99 6.90 9.98
C ALA A 172 -15.92 6.66 8.47
N MET A 173 -14.75 6.29 7.95
CA MET A 173 -14.58 5.98 6.52
C MET A 173 -15.35 4.71 6.12
N GLY A 174 -15.32 3.68 6.95
CA GLY A 174 -16.08 2.45 6.74
C GLY A 174 -17.59 2.67 6.74
N LEU A 175 -18.09 3.48 7.69
CA LEU A 175 -19.52 3.84 7.77
C LEU A 175 -19.97 4.72 6.59
N ALA A 176 -19.09 5.55 6.04
CA ALA A 176 -19.35 6.33 4.85
C ALA A 176 -19.34 5.50 3.55
N GLY A 177 -19.02 4.19 3.63
CA GLY A 177 -18.96 3.31 2.46
C GLY A 177 -17.81 3.63 1.51
N MET A 178 -16.79 4.39 1.96
CA MET A 178 -15.63 4.72 1.15
C MET A 178 -14.68 3.51 1.12
N GLY A 179 -14.47 2.94 -0.06
CA GLY A 179 -13.48 1.88 -0.25
C GLY A 179 -12.09 2.42 0.03
N LEU A 180 -11.31 1.73 0.87
CA LEU A 180 -9.97 2.17 1.28
C LEU A 180 -9.01 2.14 0.08
N PRO A 181 -8.62 3.30 -0.48
CA PRO A 181 -7.63 3.35 -1.54
C PRO A 181 -6.23 3.15 -0.95
N PHE A 182 -5.24 2.92 -1.83
CA PHE A 182 -3.84 2.89 -1.45
C PHE A 182 -3.34 4.15 -0.73
N SER A 183 -3.99 5.31 -0.90
CA SER A 183 -3.62 6.54 -0.17
C SER A 183 -3.83 6.47 1.34
N ILE A 184 -4.46 5.42 1.88
CA ILE A 184 -4.52 5.16 3.33
C ILE A 184 -3.12 5.03 3.95
N VAL A 185 -2.13 4.56 3.19
CA VAL A 185 -0.71 4.53 3.63
C VAL A 185 -0.26 5.92 4.09
N CYS A 186 -0.70 6.98 3.40
CA CYS A 186 -0.32 8.36 3.74
C CYS A 186 -1.17 8.93 4.87
N VAL A 187 -2.42 8.50 5.02
CA VAL A 187 -3.33 8.97 6.07
C VAL A 187 -2.82 8.60 7.46
N ALA A 188 -2.38 7.35 7.64
CA ALA A 188 -1.93 6.85 8.94
C ALA A 188 -0.84 7.72 9.59
N PRO A 189 0.34 7.96 8.97
CA PRO A 189 1.38 8.79 9.58
C PRO A 189 0.95 10.24 9.79
N LEU A 190 0.08 10.79 8.94
CA LEU A 190 -0.44 12.15 9.10
C LEU A 190 -1.38 12.27 10.31
N VAL A 191 -2.32 11.34 10.48
CA VAL A 191 -3.23 11.29 11.65
C VAL A 191 -2.43 11.02 12.93
N PHE A 192 -1.45 10.12 12.85
CA PHE A 192 -0.58 9.79 13.98
C PHE A 192 0.24 10.99 14.44
N GLY A 193 0.96 11.62 13.50
CA GLY A 193 1.77 12.80 13.77
C GLY A 193 0.94 13.96 14.33
N PHE A 194 -0.25 14.18 13.78
CA PHE A 194 -1.18 15.20 14.27
C PHE A 194 -1.65 14.93 15.71
N SER A 195 -2.06 13.69 16.00
CA SER A 195 -2.55 13.32 17.33
C SER A 195 -1.44 13.44 18.38
N ILE A 196 -0.23 13.00 18.03
CA ILE A 196 0.94 13.09 18.90
C ILE A 196 1.41 14.53 19.10
N HIS A 197 1.33 15.39 18.08
CA HIS A 197 1.73 16.80 18.20
C HIS A 197 1.02 17.50 19.37
N ASN A 198 -0.31 17.38 19.44
CA ASN A 198 -1.09 17.94 20.53
C ASN A 198 -0.80 17.21 21.86
N GLY A 199 -0.65 15.88 21.82
CA GLY A 199 -0.32 15.07 23.00
C GLY A 199 1.00 15.46 23.66
N ILE A 200 2.06 15.67 22.87
CA ILE A 200 3.38 16.07 23.35
C ILE A 200 3.31 17.38 24.14
N HIS A 201 2.60 18.40 23.65
CA HIS A 201 2.48 19.68 24.37
C HIS A 201 1.77 19.53 25.72
N VAL A 202 0.74 18.69 25.80
CA VAL A 202 0.02 18.40 27.05
C VAL A 202 0.88 17.60 28.01
N VAL A 203 1.55 16.55 27.53
CA VAL A 203 2.40 15.68 28.36
C VAL A 203 3.64 16.42 28.85
N MET A 204 4.37 17.14 28.00
CA MET A 204 5.55 17.91 28.42
C MET A 204 5.17 18.99 29.43
N GLY A 205 4.12 19.78 29.16
CA GLY A 205 3.71 20.83 30.08
C GLY A 205 3.20 20.30 31.42
N SER A 206 2.73 19.04 31.48
CA SER A 206 2.20 18.47 32.72
C SER A 206 3.19 17.61 33.50
N LEU A 207 4.19 17.00 32.84
CA LEU A 207 5.17 16.11 33.48
C LEU A 207 6.56 16.74 33.65
N HIS A 208 6.96 17.71 32.82
CA HIS A 208 8.32 18.24 32.80
C HIS A 208 8.43 19.71 33.25
N GLU A 209 7.32 20.46 33.29
CA GLU A 209 7.35 21.83 33.81
C GLU A 209 7.17 21.85 35.33
N GLU A 210 8.23 22.25 36.04
CA GLU A 210 8.21 22.40 37.49
C GLU A 210 7.12 23.40 37.94
N GLY A 211 6.31 23.00 38.93
CA GLY A 211 5.22 23.83 39.48
C GLY A 211 3.98 23.98 38.57
N SER A 212 3.97 23.33 37.41
CA SER A 212 2.79 23.25 36.55
C SER A 212 1.83 22.17 37.03
N THR A 213 0.52 22.45 36.95
CA THR A 213 -0.53 21.46 37.18
C THR A 213 -1.20 21.14 35.86
N VAL A 214 -1.81 19.96 35.75
CA VAL A 214 -2.58 19.56 34.54
C VAL A 214 -3.55 20.67 34.11
N ALA A 215 -4.26 21.27 35.07
CA ALA A 215 -5.19 22.37 34.79
C ALA A 215 -4.51 23.62 34.18
N LYS A 216 -3.34 24.04 34.72
CA LYS A 216 -2.57 25.18 34.18
C LYS A 216 -2.07 24.90 32.77
N THR A 217 -1.55 23.70 32.54
CA THR A 217 -1.07 23.26 31.21
C THR A 217 -2.22 23.25 30.21
N MET A 218 -3.36 22.67 30.58
CA MET A 218 -4.54 22.62 29.71
C MET A 218 -5.05 24.02 29.35
N ALA A 219 -5.10 24.95 30.31
CA ALA A 219 -5.50 26.33 30.04
C ALA A 219 -4.60 27.03 29.01
N ARG A 220 -3.30 26.71 29.00
CA ARG A 220 -2.33 27.28 28.05
C ARG A 220 -2.32 26.58 26.69
N VAL A 221 -2.44 25.26 26.67
CA VAL A 221 -2.28 24.43 25.45
C VAL A 221 -3.57 24.37 24.64
N THR A 222 -4.74 24.28 25.28
CA THR A 222 -6.04 24.12 24.62
C THR A 222 -6.32 25.15 23.52
N PRO A 223 -6.26 26.47 23.77
CA PRO A 223 -6.59 27.46 22.73
C PRO A 223 -5.63 27.39 21.52
N ARG A 224 -4.36 27.07 21.77
CA ARG A 224 -3.35 26.92 20.70
C ARG A 224 -3.59 25.66 19.90
N ALA A 225 -3.82 24.53 20.58
CA ALA A 225 -4.11 23.24 19.97
C ALA A 225 -5.36 23.31 19.09
N VAL A 226 -6.43 23.97 19.55
CA VAL A 226 -7.66 24.13 18.74
C VAL A 226 -7.40 24.99 17.51
N LEU A 227 -6.68 26.11 17.64
CA LEU A 227 -6.40 27.01 16.52
C LEU A 227 -5.48 26.39 15.46
N THR A 228 -4.42 25.69 15.88
CA THR A 228 -3.52 24.97 14.96
C THR A 228 -4.27 23.85 14.26
N SER A 229 -5.09 23.09 15.00
CA SER A 229 -5.93 22.02 14.46
C SER A 229 -6.90 22.54 13.41
N LEU A 230 -7.60 23.64 13.69
CA LEU A 230 -8.55 24.22 12.75
C LEU A 230 -7.89 24.70 11.45
N THR A 231 -6.70 25.31 11.57
CA THR A 231 -5.92 25.76 10.40
C THR A 231 -5.49 24.57 9.54
N ILE A 232 -5.02 23.48 10.15
CA ILE A 232 -4.60 22.28 9.42
C ILE A 232 -5.81 21.60 8.78
N MET A 233 -6.91 21.47 9.50
CA MET A 233 -8.17 20.92 8.98
C MET A 233 -8.67 21.71 7.77
N ALA A 234 -8.60 23.04 7.78
CA ALA A 234 -8.98 23.87 6.64
C ALA A 234 -8.18 23.53 5.37
N GLY A 235 -6.90 23.18 5.50
CA GLY A 235 -6.08 22.70 4.40
C GLY A 235 -6.57 21.37 3.82
N PHE A 236 -6.93 20.41 4.66
CA PHE A 236 -7.46 19.11 4.21
C PHE A 236 -8.89 19.21 3.68
N VAL A 237 -9.71 20.13 4.20
CA VAL A 237 -11.04 20.42 3.64
C VAL A 237 -10.93 20.87 2.18
N ALA A 238 -9.90 21.64 1.81
CA ALA A 238 -9.69 22.01 0.41
C ALA A 238 -9.44 20.78 -0.49
N MET A 239 -8.78 19.73 0.02
CA MET A 239 -8.51 18.49 -0.73
C MET A 239 -9.80 17.70 -1.05
N ILE A 240 -10.84 17.85 -0.24
CA ILE A 240 -12.16 17.22 -0.48
C ILE A 240 -12.75 17.66 -1.82
N THR A 241 -12.43 18.86 -2.29
CA THR A 241 -12.94 19.37 -3.58
C THR A 241 -12.25 18.75 -4.82
N SER A 242 -11.24 17.90 -4.61
CA SER A 242 -10.49 17.27 -5.69
C SER A 242 -11.34 16.29 -6.48
N ARG A 243 -11.14 16.26 -7.81
CA ARG A 243 -11.75 15.24 -8.70
C ARG A 243 -11.03 13.89 -8.67
N HIS A 244 -9.88 13.81 -7.99
CA HIS A 244 -9.15 12.56 -7.83
C HIS A 244 -9.54 11.88 -6.52
N TYR A 245 -10.16 10.70 -6.62
CA TYR A 245 -10.66 9.92 -5.48
C TYR A 245 -9.63 9.78 -4.34
N SER A 246 -8.37 9.49 -4.65
CA SER A 246 -7.33 9.34 -3.61
C SER A 246 -7.07 10.60 -2.80
N MET A 247 -7.24 11.78 -3.41
CA MET A 247 -7.08 13.09 -2.76
C MET A 247 -8.33 13.50 -1.98
N GLU A 248 -9.51 13.22 -2.53
CA GLU A 248 -10.79 13.41 -1.84
C GLU A 248 -10.86 12.54 -0.57
N PHE A 249 -10.51 11.25 -0.70
CA PHE A 249 -10.41 10.31 0.42
C PHE A 249 -9.44 10.81 1.49
N LEU A 250 -8.26 11.28 1.08
CA LEU A 250 -7.26 11.85 1.99
C LEU A 250 -7.85 13.05 2.76
N GLY A 251 -8.57 13.95 2.08
CA GLY A 251 -9.25 15.08 2.72
C GLY A 251 -10.25 14.64 3.79
N TRP A 252 -11.17 13.73 3.44
CA TRP A 252 -12.18 13.21 4.38
C TRP A 252 -11.58 12.48 5.57
N ALA A 253 -10.62 11.58 5.31
CA ALA A 253 -9.98 10.80 6.35
C ALA A 253 -9.21 11.69 7.33
N MET A 254 -8.50 12.70 6.82
CA MET A 254 -7.76 13.63 7.67
C MET A 254 -8.69 14.52 8.50
N VAL A 255 -9.78 15.03 7.93
CA VAL A 255 -10.77 15.83 8.69
C VAL A 255 -11.41 14.99 9.79
N ALA A 256 -11.83 13.75 9.49
CA ALA A 256 -12.40 12.84 10.50
C ALA A 256 -11.38 12.48 11.60
N GLY A 257 -10.13 12.22 11.22
CA GLY A 257 -9.05 11.92 12.16
C GLY A 257 -8.69 13.11 13.05
N MET A 258 -8.60 14.31 12.50
CA MET A 258 -8.30 15.50 13.29
C MET A 258 -9.45 15.89 14.21
N LEU A 259 -10.69 15.83 13.70
CA LEU A 259 -11.89 16.15 14.47
C LEU A 259 -12.09 15.18 15.65
N SER A 260 -11.65 13.92 15.52
CA SER A 260 -11.64 12.96 16.63
C SER A 260 -10.41 13.09 17.53
N ALA A 261 -9.23 13.38 16.98
CA ALA A 261 -7.99 13.51 17.73
C ALA A 261 -7.99 14.67 18.74
N VAL A 262 -8.54 15.82 18.38
CA VAL A 262 -8.61 17.00 19.27
C VAL A 262 -9.37 16.70 20.56
N PRO A 263 -10.64 16.27 20.55
CA PRO A 263 -11.37 15.96 21.79
C PRO A 263 -10.76 14.77 22.52
N LEU A 264 -10.29 13.73 21.82
CA LEU A 264 -9.61 12.61 22.47
C LEU A 264 -8.37 13.07 23.24
N THR A 265 -7.58 13.97 22.67
CA THR A 265 -6.40 14.52 23.34
C THR A 265 -6.78 15.48 24.47
N LEU A 266 -7.73 16.39 24.25
CA LEU A 266 -8.06 17.42 25.23
C LEU A 266 -8.91 16.92 26.41
N VAL A 267 -9.59 15.78 26.26
CA VAL A 267 -10.44 15.20 27.31
C VAL A 267 -9.78 13.97 27.92
N THR A 268 -9.39 13.00 27.09
CA THR A 268 -8.87 11.70 27.57
C THR A 268 -7.48 11.84 28.18
N LEU A 269 -6.60 12.64 27.55
CA LEU A 269 -5.22 12.77 28.01
C LEU A 269 -5.09 13.39 29.41
N PRO A 270 -5.72 14.54 29.75
CA PRO A 270 -5.63 15.08 31.11
C PRO A 270 -6.30 14.16 32.15
N ALA A 271 -7.36 13.44 31.78
CA ALA A 271 -7.98 12.44 32.65
C ALA A 271 -7.02 11.28 32.96
N LEU A 272 -6.33 10.75 31.96
CA LEU A 272 -5.29 9.73 32.16
C LEU A 272 -4.12 10.28 32.98
N LEU A 273 -3.71 11.51 32.70
CA LEU A 273 -2.54 12.12 33.33
C LEU A 273 -2.78 12.39 34.83
N THR A 274 -4.00 12.79 35.21
CA THR A 274 -4.39 12.94 36.62
C THR A 274 -4.40 11.60 37.37
N VAL A 275 -4.94 10.53 36.77
CA VAL A 275 -4.92 9.18 37.37
C VAL A 275 -3.49 8.67 37.55
N VAL A 276 -2.65 8.86 36.52
CA VAL A 276 -1.25 8.41 36.56
C VAL A 276 -0.46 9.17 37.63
N LEU A 277 -0.60 10.49 37.70
CA LEU A 277 0.08 11.32 38.71
C LEU A 277 -0.37 10.99 40.13
N ASP A 278 -1.67 10.74 40.33
CA ASP A 278 -2.21 10.35 41.64
C ASP A 278 -1.66 8.98 42.07
N HIS A 279 -1.57 8.03 41.14
CA HIS A 279 -0.95 6.73 41.40
C HIS A 279 0.52 6.84 41.82
N PHE A 280 1.32 7.64 41.13
CA PHE A 280 2.72 7.87 41.51
C PHE A 280 2.87 8.58 42.86
N HIS A 281 2.00 9.55 43.15
CA HIS A 281 2.00 10.24 44.44
C HIS A 281 1.65 9.28 45.58
N SER A 282 0.64 8.43 45.39
CA SER A 282 0.22 7.43 46.38
C SER A 282 1.33 6.41 46.68
N GLN A 283 2.08 5.96 45.67
CA GLN A 283 3.22 5.06 45.87
C GLN A 283 4.39 5.73 46.61
N ALA A 284 4.69 6.99 46.28
CA ALA A 284 5.73 7.76 46.97
C ALA A 284 5.41 7.97 48.44
N VAL A 285 4.15 8.31 48.75
CA VAL A 285 3.66 8.46 50.14
C VAL A 285 3.66 7.12 50.87
N ALA A 286 3.22 6.03 50.22
CA ALA A 286 3.25 4.68 50.81
C ALA A 286 4.69 4.24 51.13
N MET A 287 5.64 4.44 50.22
CA MET A 287 7.07 4.14 50.45
C MET A 287 7.66 4.97 51.60
N TRP A 288 7.34 6.26 51.69
CA TRP A 288 7.82 7.12 52.76
C TRP A 288 7.23 6.73 54.13
N SER A 289 5.95 6.33 54.17
CA SER A 289 5.30 5.86 55.40
C SER A 289 5.86 4.52 55.90
N LEU A 290 6.36 3.67 55.00
CA LEU A 290 7.00 2.39 55.33
C LEU A 290 8.45 2.56 55.78
N SER A 291 9.16 3.59 55.29
CA SER A 291 10.52 3.89 55.76
C SER A 291 10.53 4.60 57.11
N SER A 292 9.58 5.50 57.39
CA SER A 292 9.46 6.18 58.67
C SER A 292 9.07 5.25 59.83
N ARG A 293 8.31 4.18 59.56
CA ARG A 293 8.00 3.12 60.53
C ARG A 293 9.18 2.21 60.90
N ARG A 294 10.27 2.16 60.11
CA ARG A 294 11.48 1.39 60.44
C ARG A 294 12.45 2.13 61.36
N HIS A 295 12.20 3.39 61.69
CA HIS A 295 13.07 4.22 62.53
C HIS A 295 12.44 4.65 63.86
N GLN A 296 11.30 4.08 64.24
CA GLN A 296 10.85 4.13 65.62
C GLN A 296 11.59 3.05 66.42
N PRO A 297 12.45 3.41 67.41
CA PRO A 297 13.00 2.42 68.33
C PRO A 297 11.84 1.76 69.08
N ALA A 298 11.89 0.44 69.21
CA ALA A 298 11.02 -0.27 70.13
C ALA A 298 11.38 0.17 71.55
N ASP A 299 10.44 0.83 72.21
CA ASP A 299 10.51 1.19 73.64
C ASP A 299 10.71 -0.05 74.52
#